data_AF-A0A089JU09-F1
#
_entry.id   AF-A0A089JU09-F1
#
_cell.length_a   1.000
_cell.length_b   1.000
_cell.length_c   1.000
_cell.angle_alpha   90.00
_cell.angle_beta   90.00
_cell.angle_gamma   90.00
#
_symmetry.space_group_name_H-M   'P 1'
#
loop_
_entity.id
_entity.type
_entity.pdbx_description
1 polymer ?
#
loop_
_entity_poly.entity_id
_entity_poly.type
_entity_poly.pdbx_seq_one_letter_code
_entity_poly.pdbx_strand_id
1 'polypeptide(L)'
;MDRLTWEALLTFVLLVAGFISLYAAIHKRTNFARYSMTVLLAASGAPLAVMLVLESRRDALDANIGLGMAFLLTWLITALVFAASVIIWIVKKRKQG
;
A
#
# COMPACT_ATOMS: atom_id res chain seq x y z
N MET A 1 -17.44 -10.02 -10.80
CA MET A 1 -16.21 -9.24 -10.60
C MET A 1 -15.20 -9.79 -11.57
N ASP A 2 -14.65 -8.91 -12.38
CA ASP A 2 -13.58 -9.16 -13.34
C ASP A 2 -12.25 -9.43 -12.63
N ARG A 3 -11.33 -10.11 -13.33
CA ARG A 3 -10.01 -10.51 -12.81
C ARG A 3 -9.22 -9.33 -12.26
N LEU A 4 -9.26 -8.20 -12.95
CA LEU A 4 -8.54 -6.98 -12.60
C LEU A 4 -9.04 -6.41 -11.26
N THR A 5 -10.36 -6.39 -11.03
CA THR A 5 -10.93 -6.02 -9.73
C THR A 5 -10.42 -6.92 -8.60
N TRP A 6 -10.20 -8.22 -8.85
CA TRP A 6 -9.62 -9.10 -7.83
C TRP A 6 -8.15 -8.78 -7.53
N GLU A 7 -7.35 -8.56 -8.57
CA GLU A 7 -5.93 -8.18 -8.44
C GLU A 7 -5.79 -6.86 -7.67
N ALA A 8 -6.68 -5.90 -7.94
CA ALA A 8 -6.77 -4.64 -7.22
C ALA A 8 -7.10 -4.81 -5.75
N LEU A 9 -8.13 -5.59 -5.43
CA LEU A 9 -8.53 -5.85 -4.04
C LEU A 9 -7.40 -6.50 -3.25
N LEU A 10 -6.74 -7.49 -3.84
CA LEU A 10 -5.58 -8.13 -3.22
C LEU A 10 -4.44 -7.12 -3.00
N THR A 11 -4.19 -6.24 -3.97
CA THR A 11 -3.19 -5.17 -3.86
C THR A 11 -3.51 -4.19 -2.73
N PHE A 12 -4.78 -3.79 -2.56
CA PHE A 12 -5.20 -2.96 -1.43
C PHE A 12 -5.02 -3.65 -0.08
N VAL A 13 -5.40 -4.92 0.01
CA VAL A 13 -5.24 -5.71 1.24
C VAL A 13 -3.76 -5.81 1.62
N LEU A 14 -2.87 -6.06 0.65
CA LEU A 14 -1.44 -6.12 0.89
C LEU A 14 -0.86 -4.77 1.32
N LEU A 15 -1.26 -3.67 0.68
CA LEU A 15 -0.84 -2.32 1.06
C LEU A 15 -1.24 -2.02 2.52
N VAL A 16 -2.50 -2.26 2.86
CA VAL A 16 -3.02 -2.06 4.23
C VAL A 16 -2.27 -2.94 5.24
N ALA A 17 -2.06 -4.22 4.92
CA ALA A 17 -1.30 -5.14 5.77
C ALA A 17 0.15 -4.67 5.98
N GLY A 18 0.79 -4.12 4.94
CA GLY A 18 2.11 -3.51 5.03
C GLY A 18 2.14 -2.35 6.01
N PHE A 19 1.20 -1.40 5.90
CA PHE A 19 1.11 -0.27 6.82
C PHE A 19 0.77 -0.69 8.26
N ILE A 20 -0.10 -1.69 8.45
CA ILE A 20 -0.39 -2.26 9.78
C ILE A 20 0.88 -2.88 10.38
N SER A 21 1.63 -3.64 9.60
CA SER A 21 2.90 -4.24 10.02
C SER A 21 3.90 -3.15 10.44
N LEU A 22 4.07 -2.11 9.63
CA LEU A 22 4.93 -0.97 9.97
C LEU A 22 4.47 -0.27 11.25
N TYR A 23 3.16 -0.05 11.44
CA TYR A 23 2.63 0.55 12.67
C TYR A 23 2.92 -0.30 13.91
N ALA A 24 2.81 -1.63 13.78
CA ALA A 24 3.13 -2.56 14.85
C ALA A 24 4.64 -2.55 15.19
N ALA A 25 5.50 -2.28 14.21
CA ALA A 25 6.95 -2.19 14.40
C ALA A 25 7.39 -0.91 15.12
N ILE A 26 6.65 0.20 15.00
CA ILE A 26 6.99 1.49 15.63
C ILE A 26 6.89 1.41 17.17
N HIS A 27 7.96 1.85 17.85
CA HIS A 27 8.10 1.77 19.31
C HIS A 27 7.18 2.73 20.08
N LYS A 28 7.08 4.00 19.66
CA LYS A 28 6.18 4.98 20.27
C LYS A 28 5.06 5.33 19.28
N ARG A 29 3.86 4.84 19.58
CA ARG A 29 2.64 5.11 18.82
C ARG A 29 2.13 6.53 19.09
N THR A 30 2.89 7.53 18.68
CA THR A 30 2.51 8.93 18.80
C THR A 30 1.35 9.24 17.86
N ASN A 31 0.59 10.30 18.17
CA ASN A 31 -0.45 10.80 17.28
C ASN A 31 0.12 11.13 15.89
N PHE A 32 1.32 11.71 15.83
CA PHE A 32 2.02 11.98 14.58
C PHE A 32 2.23 10.73 13.72
N ALA A 33 2.71 9.62 14.30
CA ALA A 33 2.92 8.37 13.58
C ALA A 33 1.61 7.79 13.02
N ARG A 34 0.50 7.92 13.78
CA ARG A 34 -0.83 7.47 13.32
C ARG A 34 -1.35 8.34 12.17
N TYR A 35 -1.24 9.67 12.28
CA TYR A 35 -1.67 10.58 11.22
C TYR A 35 -0.82 10.41 9.96
N SER A 36 0.51 10.35 10.09
CA SER A 36 1.40 10.18 8.93
C SER A 36 1.15 8.87 8.19
N MET A 37 0.91 7.76 8.90
CA MET A 37 0.55 6.49 8.26
C MET A 37 -0.78 6.55 7.52
N THR A 38 -1.77 7.22 8.10
CA THR A 38 -3.08 7.37 7.44
C THR A 38 -2.94 8.18 6.14
N VAL A 39 -2.18 9.29 6.19
CA VAL A 39 -1.91 10.14 5.02
C VAL A 39 -1.12 9.37 3.96
N LEU A 40 -0.07 8.63 4.35
CA LEU A 40 0.75 7.85 3.43
C LEU A 40 -0.03 6.68 2.80
N LEU A 41 -0.88 6.00 3.57
CA LEU A 41 -1.77 4.95 3.06
C LEU A 41 -2.77 5.53 2.06
N ALA A 42 -3.39 6.67 2.37
CA ALA A 42 -4.31 7.34 1.46
C ALA A 42 -3.59 7.80 0.19
N ALA A 43 -2.42 8.44 0.30
CA ALA A 43 -1.64 8.93 -0.84
C ALA A 43 -1.16 7.79 -1.76
N SER A 44 -0.87 6.61 -1.19
CA SER A 44 -0.40 5.44 -1.95
C SER A 44 -1.52 4.59 -2.54
N GLY A 45 -2.68 4.51 -1.88
CA GLY A 45 -3.83 3.75 -2.34
C GLY A 45 -4.78 4.54 -3.25
N ALA A 46 -4.90 5.86 -3.07
CA ALA A 46 -5.86 6.69 -3.82
C ALA A 46 -5.62 6.66 -5.35
N PRO A 47 -4.38 6.72 -5.88
CA PRO A 47 -4.17 6.62 -7.32
C PRO A 47 -4.71 5.32 -7.91
N LEU A 48 -4.48 4.18 -7.26
CA LEU A 48 -5.01 2.89 -7.69
C LEU A 48 -6.55 2.88 -7.66
N ALA A 49 -7.15 3.43 -6.60
CA ALA A 49 -8.60 3.48 -6.45
C ALA A 49 -9.26 4.33 -7.54
N VAL A 50 -8.70 5.51 -7.82
CA VAL A 50 -9.18 6.41 -8.88
C VAL A 50 -9.05 5.73 -10.24
N MET A 51 -7.91 5.11 -10.54
CA MET A 51 -7.70 4.47 -11.83
C MET A 51 -8.62 3.27 -12.05
N LEU A 52 -8.95 2.50 -11.00
CA LEU A 52 -9.94 1.42 -11.08
C LEU A 52 -11.35 1.92 -11.34
N VAL A 53 -11.75 3.03 -10.70
CA VAL A 53 -13.06 3.65 -10.97
C VAL A 53 -13.11 4.10 -12.43
N LEU A 54 -12.06 4.76 -12.92
CA LEU A 54 -11.98 5.20 -14.31
C LEU A 54 -12.03 4.02 -15.29
N GLU A 55 -11.33 2.92 -14.98
CA GLU A 55 -11.36 1.70 -15.78
C GLU A 55 -12.74 1.06 -15.81
N SER A 56 -13.43 0.99 -14.66
CA SER A 56 -14.78 0.41 -14.56
C SER A 56 -15.85 1.17 -15.34
N ARG A 57 -15.58 2.42 -15.72
CA ARG A 57 -16.47 3.30 -16.48
C ARG A 57 -16.07 3.41 -17.96
N ARG A 58 -15.02 2.70 -18.38
CA ARG A 58 -14.45 2.83 -19.72
C ARG A 58 -14.99 1.72 -20.63
N ASP A 59 -15.44 2.12 -21.82
CA ASP A 59 -15.89 1.18 -22.87
C ASP A 59 -14.74 0.77 -23.83
N ALA A 60 -13.53 1.28 -23.60
CA ALA A 60 -12.39 1.09 -24.51
C ALA A 60 -11.60 -0.20 -24.20
N LEU A 61 -11.43 -1.04 -25.23
CA LEU A 61 -10.72 -2.33 -25.19
C LEU A 61 -9.18 -2.23 -25.10
N ASP A 62 -8.61 -1.03 -25.21
CA ASP A 62 -7.15 -0.83 -25.20
C ASP A 62 -6.55 -0.90 -23.78
N ALA A 63 -5.27 -1.25 -23.68
CA ALA A 63 -4.58 -1.31 -22.39
C ALA A 63 -4.56 0.06 -21.68
N ASN A 64 -5.00 0.10 -20.42
CA ASN A 64 -4.89 1.28 -19.58
C ASN A 64 -3.49 1.38 -18.93
N ILE A 65 -2.57 2.07 -19.60
CA ILE A 65 -1.21 2.32 -19.10
C ILE A 65 -1.24 2.97 -17.72
N GLY A 66 -2.15 3.91 -17.49
CA GLY A 66 -2.23 4.62 -16.22
C GLY A 66 -2.66 3.69 -15.06
N LEU A 67 -3.56 2.74 -15.30
CA LEU A 67 -3.92 1.73 -14.30
C LEU A 67 -2.72 0.82 -14.00
N GLY A 68 -2.00 0.37 -15.03
CA GLY A 68 -0.77 -0.42 -14.85
C GLY A 68 0.28 0.32 -14.02
N MET A 69 0.48 1.61 -14.28
CA MET A 69 1.38 2.46 -13.50
C MET A 69 0.93 2.63 -12.05
N ALA A 70 -0.39 2.76 -11.81
CA ALA A 70 -0.93 2.84 -10.46
C ALA A 70 -0.68 1.54 -9.67
N PHE A 71 -0.85 0.37 -10.30
CA PHE A 71 -0.48 -0.91 -9.70
C PHE A 71 1.00 -0.96 -9.34
N LEU A 72 1.90 -0.63 -10.28
CA LEU A 72 3.35 -0.66 -10.04
C LEU A 72 3.77 0.27 -8.88
N LEU A 73 3.19 1.47 -8.82
CA LEU A 73 3.42 2.40 -7.72
C LEU A 73 2.99 1.79 -6.38
N THR A 74 1.79 1.20 -6.31
CA THR A 74 1.29 0.60 -5.08
C THR A 74 2.15 -0.59 -4.65
N TRP A 75 2.60 -1.43 -5.58
CA TRP A 75 3.53 -2.54 -5.30
C TRP A 75 4.88 -2.05 -4.77
N LEU A 76 5.45 -1.01 -5.38
CA LEU A 76 6.70 -0.41 -4.92
C LEU A 76 6.58 0.11 -3.48
N ILE A 77 5.52 0.88 -3.18
CA ILE A 77 5.29 1.42 -1.84
C ILE A 77 5.07 0.30 -0.83
N THR A 78 4.28 -0.72 -1.19
CA THR A 78 4.04 -1.89 -0.33
C THR A 78 5.35 -2.59 0.03
N ALA A 79 6.22 -2.83 -0.95
CA ALA A 79 7.53 -3.44 -0.74
C ALA A 79 8.43 -2.60 0.18
N LEU A 80 8.47 -1.27 -0.02
CA LEU A 80 9.25 -0.36 0.82
C LEU A 80 8.75 -0.33 2.27
N VAL A 81 7.44 -0.23 2.47
CA VAL A 81 6.81 -0.22 3.79
C VAL A 81 7.06 -1.53 4.53
N PHE A 82 6.93 -2.66 3.82
CA PHE A 82 7.22 -3.98 4.39
C PHE A 82 8.70 -4.12 4.78
N ALA A 83 9.62 -3.73 3.89
CA ALA A 83 11.05 -3.76 4.17
C ALA A 83 11.42 -2.90 5.38
N ALA A 84 10.89 -1.68 5.47
CA ALA A 84 11.07 -0.81 6.62
C ALA A 84 10.57 -1.45 7.93
N SER A 85 9.40 -2.09 7.90
CA SER A 85 8.84 -2.81 9.05
C SER A 85 9.79 -3.92 9.53
N VAL A 86 10.31 -4.74 8.60
CA VAL A 86 11.24 -5.83 8.90
C VAL A 86 12.55 -5.29 9.49
N ILE A 87 13.13 -4.24 8.91
CA ILE A 87 14.37 -3.63 9.41
C ILE A 87 14.19 -3.12 10.84
N ILE A 88 13.11 -2.36 11.11
CA ILE A 88 12.81 -1.84 12.45
C ILE A 88 12.66 -3.00 13.45
N TRP A 89 11.96 -4.06 13.05
CA TRP A 89 11.75 -5.24 13.88
C TRP A 89 13.07 -5.96 14.23
N ILE A 90 13.97 -6.17 13.25
CA ILE A 90 15.29 -6.80 13.47
C ILE A 90 16.14 -5.95 14.41
N VAL A 91 16.23 -4.63 14.16
CA VAL A 91 17.02 -3.72 15.00
C VAL A 91 16.50 -3.72 16.44
N LYS A 92 15.18 -3.79 16.63
CA LYS A 92 14.56 -3.89 17.96
C LYS A 92 14.93 -5.18 18.68
N LYS A 93 14.85 -6.33 18.00
CA LYS A 93 15.22 -7.62 18.58
C LYS A 93 16.68 -7.65 19.06
N ARG A 94 17.59 -7.03 18.31
CA ARG A 94 19.02 -6.93 18.67
C ARG A 94 19.32 -5.99 19.84
N LYS A 95 18.44 -5.04 20.17
CA LYS A 95 18.60 -4.16 21.33
C LYS A 95 18.02 -4.74 22.64
N GLN A 96 17.23 -5.80 22.54
CA GLN A 96 16.53 -6.42 23.67
C GLN A 96 17.17 -7.74 24.13
N GLY A 97 18.08 -8.31 23.35
CA GLY A 97 18.92 -9.45 23.73
C GLY A 97 20.35 -8.99 23.90
#